data_AF-V4SYX8-F1
#
_entry.id   AF-V4SYX8-F1
#
_cell.length_a   1.000
_cell.length_b   1.000
_cell.length_c   1.000
_cell.angle_alpha   90.00
_cell.angle_beta   90.00
_cell.angle_gamma   90.00
#
_symmetry.space_group_name_H-M   'P 1'
#
loop_
_entity.id
_entity.type
_entity.pdbx_description
1 polymer ?
#
loop_
_entity_poly.entity_id
_entity_poly.type
_entity_poly.pdbx_seq_one_letter_code
_entity_poly.pdbx_strand_id
1 'polypeptide(L)'
;MAIFLFAVSNVSMCTRLHLNNIREYSTYNFLKGAPQSRLIVLVRHRYDTISFPHPKVLIIASTSAPSSLAVSDNRETQGRKMPKVKTNRVKIPEGWELIEPTLRELQAKMREAENDPHDGKRKCETLWPIFKIAHQKSRYIFDLYYRRKEISKELYEFCLDQGYADCNLIAKWKKPGYERLCCLRCMQPRDHNFQTTCVCRVPKNLREEKVIECVHCGCRGCASGD
;
A
#
# COMPACT_ATOMS: atom_id res chain seq x y z
N MET A 1 2.13 -73.68 12.81
CA MET A 1 2.29 -73.74 11.33
C MET A 1 1.36 -72.73 10.68
N ALA A 2 1.70 -72.23 9.49
CA ALA A 2 0.90 -71.41 8.55
C ALA A 2 -0.32 -70.66 9.15
N ILE A 3 -0.16 -69.38 9.51
CA ILE A 3 -0.32 -68.20 8.63
C ILE A 3 -1.78 -68.00 8.18
N PHE A 4 -2.28 -66.82 8.53
CA PHE A 4 -3.64 -66.33 8.38
C PHE A 4 -3.53 -64.89 7.81
N LEU A 5 -4.64 -64.38 7.27
CA LEU A 5 -4.98 -62.95 7.11
C LEU A 5 -4.49 -62.15 5.87
N PHE A 6 -5.50 -61.78 5.06
CA PHE A 6 -5.90 -60.42 4.64
C PHE A 6 -5.07 -59.57 3.66
N ALA A 7 -5.82 -58.69 2.97
CA ALA A 7 -5.34 -57.61 2.13
C ALA A 7 -4.78 -56.43 2.96
N VAL A 8 -4.09 -55.48 2.30
CA VAL A 8 -4.24 -54.00 2.40
C VAL A 8 -3.09 -53.25 1.69
N SER A 9 -3.47 -52.16 1.03
CA SER A 9 -2.79 -50.92 0.59
C SER A 9 -1.27 -50.65 0.76
N ASN A 10 -0.72 -49.98 -0.27
CA ASN A 10 0.23 -48.83 -0.27
C ASN A 10 1.18 -48.61 0.93
N VAL A 11 2.51 -48.68 0.70
CA VAL A 11 3.54 -47.74 1.24
C VAL A 11 4.83 -47.78 0.38
N SER A 12 5.39 -46.61 -0.02
CA SER A 12 6.85 -46.28 -0.05
C SER A 12 7.11 -44.98 -0.82
N MET A 13 7.60 -43.91 -0.18
CA MET A 13 9.02 -43.55 0.06
C MET A 13 9.78 -43.09 -1.20
N CYS A 14 10.79 -42.22 -1.19
CA CYS A 14 11.28 -41.16 -0.31
C CYS A 14 12.59 -40.66 -0.97
N THR A 15 12.79 -39.34 -1.09
CA THR A 15 14.11 -38.63 -1.19
C THR A 15 15.27 -39.16 -2.07
N ARG A 16 15.72 -38.31 -3.01
CA ARG A 16 17.15 -37.99 -3.17
C ARG A 16 17.39 -36.57 -3.72
N LEU A 17 18.46 -35.92 -3.25
CA LEU A 17 18.86 -34.53 -3.58
C LEU A 17 19.81 -34.46 -4.77
N HIS A 18 19.87 -33.33 -5.51
CA HIS A 18 20.97 -32.32 -5.41
C HIS A 18 20.95 -31.20 -6.48
N LEU A 19 21.03 -29.95 -5.99
CA LEU A 19 21.83 -28.79 -6.43
C LEU A 19 21.98 -28.33 -7.92
N ASN A 20 21.67 -27.03 -8.11
CA ASN A 20 22.55 -25.92 -8.56
C ASN A 20 22.44 -25.26 -9.95
N ASN A 21 22.47 -23.91 -9.87
CA ASN A 21 22.94 -22.86 -10.81
C ASN A 21 22.26 -22.71 -12.19
N ILE A 22 21.69 -21.55 -12.58
CA ILE A 22 22.14 -20.13 -12.63
C ILE A 22 22.77 -19.76 -14.00
N ARG A 23 22.20 -18.72 -14.64
CA ARG A 23 22.66 -17.97 -15.84
C ARG A 23 22.62 -18.80 -17.15
N GLU A 24 22.22 -18.26 -18.29
CA GLU A 24 22.79 -17.05 -18.92
C GLU A 24 21.79 -16.08 -19.57
N TYR A 25 22.23 -14.83 -19.66
CA TYR A 25 21.74 -13.80 -20.59
C TYR A 25 22.40 -14.02 -21.97
N SER A 26 21.76 -13.56 -23.05
CA SER A 26 22.30 -12.48 -23.92
C SER A 26 21.82 -12.58 -25.38
N THR A 27 21.35 -11.44 -25.92
CA THR A 27 21.47 -10.93 -27.32
C THR A 27 21.13 -11.86 -28.52
N TYR A 28 20.40 -11.42 -29.54
CA TYR A 28 20.87 -10.40 -30.49
C TYR A 28 19.71 -9.78 -31.30
N ASN A 29 19.86 -8.51 -31.69
CA ASN A 29 19.04 -7.87 -32.72
C ASN A 29 19.56 -8.25 -34.12
N PHE A 30 18.69 -8.56 -35.11
CA PHE A 30 18.98 -8.20 -36.50
C PHE A 30 17.76 -8.11 -37.45
N LEU A 31 17.69 -6.97 -38.14
CA LEU A 31 17.09 -6.64 -39.45
C LEU A 31 15.70 -7.13 -39.91
N LYS A 32 14.83 -6.12 -40.07
CA LYS A 32 14.16 -5.69 -41.33
C LYS A 32 14.29 -6.60 -42.58
N GLY A 33 13.15 -6.85 -43.24
CA GLY A 33 13.11 -7.08 -44.70
C GLY A 33 12.00 -8.04 -45.17
N ALA A 34 10.92 -7.52 -45.75
CA ALA A 34 9.94 -8.33 -46.49
C ALA A 34 10.49 -8.71 -47.89
N PRO A 35 9.95 -9.75 -48.55
CA PRO A 35 8.86 -9.46 -49.48
C PRO A 35 7.70 -10.48 -49.47
N GLN A 36 6.56 -10.06 -49.99
CA GLN A 36 5.41 -10.93 -50.25
C GLN A 36 5.62 -11.77 -51.51
N SER A 37 5.24 -13.05 -51.47
CA SER A 37 4.64 -13.72 -52.64
C SER A 37 3.63 -14.76 -52.16
N ARG A 38 2.53 -14.92 -52.92
CA ARG A 38 1.35 -15.70 -52.51
C ARG A 38 1.52 -17.18 -52.83
N LEU A 39 1.02 -18.05 -51.96
CA LEU A 39 0.29 -19.24 -52.41
C LEU A 39 -0.91 -19.50 -51.49
N ILE A 40 -2.07 -19.74 -52.09
CA ILE A 40 -3.34 -19.99 -51.39
C ILE A 40 -3.64 -21.49 -51.51
N VAL A 41 -3.89 -22.15 -50.38
CA VAL A 41 -4.67 -23.41 -50.38
C VAL A 41 -5.73 -23.30 -49.28
N LEU A 42 -6.99 -23.35 -49.70
CA LEU A 42 -8.16 -23.37 -48.83
C LEU A 42 -8.44 -24.81 -48.38
N VAL A 43 -8.70 -25.03 -47.09
CA VAL A 43 -9.48 -26.19 -46.61
C VAL A 43 -10.56 -25.69 -45.66
N ARG A 44 -11.76 -26.26 -45.79
CA ARG A 44 -13.03 -25.68 -45.32
C ARG A 44 -13.89 -26.74 -44.62
N HIS A 45 -14.29 -26.46 -43.38
CA HIS A 45 -15.38 -27.12 -42.65
C HIS A 45 -16.14 -25.98 -41.95
N ARG A 46 -17.42 -25.64 -42.24
CA ARG A 46 -18.67 -26.44 -42.18
C ARG A 46 -18.84 -27.01 -40.76
N TYR A 47 -19.92 -26.84 -40.00
CA TYR A 47 -21.33 -26.59 -40.35
C TYR A 47 -21.95 -25.54 -39.39
N ASP A 48 -23.07 -24.87 -39.64
CA ASP A 48 -23.76 -24.34 -40.84
C ASP A 48 -24.86 -23.36 -40.31
N THR A 49 -25.83 -22.92 -41.13
CA THR A 49 -26.79 -21.84 -40.81
C THR A 49 -28.25 -22.29 -40.94
N ILE A 50 -29.14 -21.90 -40.01
CA ILE A 50 -30.60 -22.01 -40.17
C ILE A 50 -31.24 -20.62 -40.07
N SER A 51 -31.97 -20.27 -41.14
CA SER A 51 -32.75 -19.04 -41.30
C SER A 51 -34.11 -19.10 -40.62
N PHE A 52 -34.61 -17.98 -40.07
CA PHE A 52 -36.04 -17.69 -39.92
C PHE A 52 -36.26 -16.15 -39.83
N PRO A 53 -37.50 -15.62 -39.98
CA PRO A 53 -37.70 -14.35 -40.67
C PRO A 53 -38.17 -13.22 -39.74
N HIS A 54 -38.15 -11.99 -40.26
CA HIS A 54 -38.97 -10.90 -39.74
C HIS A 54 -40.46 -11.35 -39.64
N PRO A 55 -41.21 -10.91 -38.61
CA PRO A 55 -41.71 -9.54 -38.65
C PRO A 55 -42.02 -8.86 -37.29
N LYS A 56 -42.55 -7.63 -37.42
CA LYS A 56 -43.31 -6.83 -36.44
C LYS A 56 -42.51 -6.07 -35.38
N VAL A 57 -42.36 -4.77 -35.69
CA VAL A 57 -42.25 -3.68 -34.73
C VAL A 57 -43.28 -3.86 -33.60
N LEU A 58 -42.81 -3.90 -32.36
CA LEU A 58 -43.65 -3.69 -31.18
C LEU A 58 -43.08 -2.48 -30.43
N ILE A 59 -43.83 -1.38 -30.46
CA ILE A 59 -43.52 -0.18 -29.68
C ILE A 59 -43.81 -0.52 -28.22
N ILE A 60 -42.77 -0.61 -27.39
CA ILE A 60 -42.89 -0.70 -25.94
C ILE A 60 -42.32 0.60 -25.38
N ALA A 61 -43.11 1.27 -24.54
CA ALA A 61 -42.81 2.61 -24.04
C ALA A 61 -41.50 2.64 -23.26
N SER A 62 -40.66 3.63 -23.56
CA SER A 62 -39.43 3.94 -22.82
C SER A 62 -39.78 4.57 -21.47
N THR A 63 -40.10 3.74 -20.47
CA THR A 63 -40.08 4.16 -19.07
C THR A 63 -38.63 4.36 -18.65
N SER A 64 -38.16 5.60 -18.70
CA SER A 64 -36.82 5.99 -18.25
C SER A 64 -36.72 5.83 -16.72
N ALA A 65 -36.35 4.65 -16.25
CA ALA A 65 -35.84 4.47 -14.90
C ALA A 65 -34.39 4.96 -14.86
N PRO A 66 -34.06 6.06 -14.15
CA PRO A 66 -32.67 6.43 -13.94
C PRO A 66 -32.04 5.36 -13.05
N SER A 67 -31.15 4.55 -13.62
CA SER A 67 -30.28 3.65 -12.86
C SER A 67 -29.26 4.48 -12.07
N SER A 68 -29.70 5.10 -10.98
CA SER A 68 -28.85 5.67 -9.96
C SER A 68 -28.14 4.53 -9.23
N LEU A 69 -27.11 3.97 -9.87
CA LEU A 69 -26.06 3.25 -9.16
C LEU A 69 -25.42 4.25 -8.23
N ALA A 70 -25.94 4.30 -7.00
CA ALA A 70 -25.33 5.03 -5.91
C ALA A 70 -23.90 4.53 -5.78
N VAL A 71 -22.95 5.37 -6.20
CA VAL A 71 -21.56 5.22 -5.79
C VAL A 71 -21.61 5.19 -4.27
N SER A 72 -21.31 4.03 -3.70
CA SER A 72 -21.17 3.85 -2.26
C SER A 72 -19.93 4.62 -1.84
N ASP A 73 -20.13 5.93 -1.66
CA ASP A 73 -19.15 6.88 -1.18
C ASP A 73 -18.82 6.48 0.26
N ASN A 74 -17.82 5.61 0.40
CA ASN A 74 -17.22 5.20 1.66
C ASN A 74 -16.46 6.40 2.25
N ARG A 75 -17.21 7.48 2.55
CA ARG A 75 -16.93 8.39 3.66
C ARG A 75 -17.21 7.65 4.95
N GLU A 76 -16.46 6.57 5.15
CA GLU A 76 -16.06 6.22 6.51
C GLU A 76 -15.27 7.43 6.98
N THR A 77 -15.95 8.30 7.72
CA THR A 77 -15.34 9.44 8.38
C THR A 77 -14.33 8.88 9.34
N GLN A 78 -13.08 8.79 8.88
CA GLN A 78 -11.89 8.78 9.72
C GLN A 78 -11.79 10.18 10.36
N GLY A 79 -12.80 10.49 11.18
CA GLY A 79 -12.78 11.60 12.10
C GLY A 79 -11.51 11.45 12.91
N ARG A 80 -10.77 12.54 13.06
CA ARG A 80 -9.55 12.56 13.86
C ARG A 80 -9.93 12.03 15.25
N LYS A 81 -9.62 10.77 15.55
CA LYS A 81 -9.66 10.24 16.90
C LYS A 81 -8.62 11.06 17.66
N MET A 82 -9.08 12.13 18.31
CA MET A 82 -8.26 12.86 19.27
C MET A 82 -7.69 11.81 20.24
N PRO A 83 -6.40 11.87 20.59
CA PRO A 83 -5.84 10.94 21.54
C PRO A 83 -6.69 11.01 22.81
N LYS A 84 -7.32 9.88 23.16
CA LYS A 84 -8.36 9.87 24.19
C LYS A 84 -7.73 10.36 25.49
N VAL A 85 -8.37 11.33 26.14
CA VAL A 85 -7.93 11.81 27.46
C VAL A 85 -7.83 10.59 28.37
N LYS A 86 -6.66 10.39 29.00
CA LYS A 86 -6.38 9.24 29.89
C LYS A 86 -7.34 9.27 31.08
N THR A 87 -8.49 8.60 30.94
CA THR A 87 -9.43 8.40 32.05
C THR A 87 -9.00 7.20 32.87
N ASN A 88 -9.33 7.19 34.17
CA ASN A 88 -8.91 6.18 35.14
C ASN A 88 -9.53 4.76 34.92
N ARG A 89 -10.13 4.53 33.74
CA ARG A 89 -10.76 3.27 33.31
C ARG A 89 -9.93 2.51 32.26
N VAL A 90 -8.82 3.09 31.80
CA VAL A 90 -7.97 2.49 30.77
C VAL A 90 -7.02 1.50 31.41
N LYS A 91 -7.17 0.20 31.10
CA LYS A 91 -6.19 -0.83 31.47
C LYS A 91 -4.87 -0.53 30.74
N ILE A 92 -3.80 -0.34 31.51
CA ILE A 92 -2.46 -0.14 30.97
C ILE A 92 -1.84 -1.54 30.75
N PRO A 93 -1.43 -1.91 29.53
CA PRO A 93 -0.79 -3.19 29.27
C PRO A 93 0.69 -3.20 29.69
N GLU A 94 1.23 -4.41 29.86
CA GLU A 94 2.62 -4.65 30.27
C GLU A 94 3.63 -4.00 29.30
N GLY A 95 4.73 -3.45 29.84
CA GLY A 95 5.79 -2.78 29.07
C GLY A 95 5.52 -1.31 28.75
N TRP A 96 4.36 -0.74 29.13
CA TRP A 96 4.03 0.66 28.88
C TRP A 96 5.04 1.66 29.50
N GLU A 97 5.60 1.33 30.67
CA GLU A 97 6.55 2.19 31.40
C GLU A 97 7.82 2.52 30.60
N LEU A 98 8.28 1.58 29.76
CA LEU A 98 9.48 1.75 28.92
C LEU A 98 9.25 2.74 27.77
N ILE A 99 8.02 2.83 27.25
CA ILE A 99 7.69 3.68 26.09
C ILE A 99 7.06 5.02 26.46
N GLU A 100 6.44 5.12 27.66
CA GLU A 100 5.80 6.35 28.11
C GLU A 100 6.71 7.59 28.08
N PRO A 101 7.95 7.60 28.62
CA PRO A 101 8.75 8.82 28.66
C PRO A 101 9.01 9.37 27.25
N THR A 102 9.43 8.52 26.31
CA THR A 102 9.67 8.92 24.92
C THR A 102 8.40 9.37 24.20
N LEU A 103 7.26 8.71 24.42
CA LEU A 103 5.98 9.16 23.84
C LEU A 103 5.51 10.49 24.43
N ARG A 104 5.75 10.73 25.73
CA ARG A 104 5.43 11.99 26.41
C ARG A 104 6.28 13.14 25.90
N GLU A 105 7.58 12.94 25.68
CA GLU A 105 8.47 13.92 25.04
C GLU A 105 8.01 14.27 23.62
N LEU A 106 7.66 13.26 22.80
CA LEU A 106 7.19 13.50 21.44
C LEU A 106 5.84 14.24 21.42
N GLN A 107 4.99 14.01 22.42
CA GLN A 107 3.73 14.74 22.59
C GLN A 107 3.95 16.18 23.07
N ALA A 108 4.95 16.44 23.93
CA ALA A 108 5.36 17.78 24.32
C ALA A 108 5.87 18.57 23.10
N LYS A 109 6.81 17.99 22.34
CA LYS A 109 7.33 18.55 21.07
C LYS A 109 6.22 18.82 20.04
N MET A 110 5.17 18.01 19.99
CA MET A 110 4.01 18.25 19.13
C MET A 110 3.23 19.49 19.56
N ARG A 111 2.99 19.66 20.87
CA ARG A 111 2.30 20.84 21.42
C ARG A 111 3.14 22.12 21.28
N GLU A 112 4.47 22.01 21.43
CA GLU A 112 5.41 23.10 21.12
C GLU A 112 5.28 23.52 19.65
N ALA A 113 5.38 22.56 18.72
CA ALA A 113 5.24 22.80 17.28
C ALA A 113 3.85 23.33 16.84
N GLU A 114 2.79 23.08 17.61
CA GLU A 114 1.45 23.63 17.39
C GLU A 114 1.33 25.10 17.87
N ASN A 115 2.04 25.46 18.94
CA ASN A 115 2.07 26.81 19.51
C ASN A 115 3.14 27.73 18.88
N ASP A 116 4.06 27.14 18.11
CA ASP A 116 5.24 27.79 17.55
C ASP A 116 4.87 28.96 16.63
N PRO A 117 5.39 30.19 16.85
CA PRO A 117 5.03 31.33 16.02
C PRO A 117 5.41 31.10 14.55
N HIS A 118 4.53 31.54 13.67
CA HIS A 118 4.59 31.27 12.23
C HIS A 118 5.39 32.34 11.46
N ASP A 119 5.96 33.31 12.17
CA ASP A 119 6.59 34.49 11.58
C ASP A 119 7.84 34.13 10.75
N GLY A 120 8.03 34.84 9.64
CA GLY A 120 9.08 34.58 8.64
C GLY A 120 8.99 33.25 7.86
N LYS A 121 8.09 32.32 8.22
CA LYS A 121 7.95 30.99 7.58
C LYS A 121 6.92 31.02 6.44
N ARG A 122 7.13 30.23 5.38
CA ARG A 122 6.11 29.97 4.34
C ARG A 122 4.92 29.22 4.97
N LYS A 123 3.69 29.49 4.51
CA LYS A 123 2.45 28.85 5.02
C LYS A 123 2.49 27.31 5.06
N CYS A 124 3.25 26.69 4.15
CA CYS A 124 3.49 25.26 4.13
C CYS A 124 4.48 24.79 5.21
N GLU A 125 5.57 25.54 5.42
CA GLU A 125 6.66 25.22 6.36
C GLU A 125 6.18 25.17 7.81
N THR A 126 5.22 26.03 8.18
CA THR A 126 4.58 26.03 9.51
C THR A 126 4.10 24.63 9.93
N LEU A 127 3.63 23.80 8.98
CA LEU A 127 3.12 22.47 9.25
C LEU A 127 4.18 21.35 9.18
N TRP A 128 5.37 21.62 8.64
CA TRP A 128 6.40 20.60 8.45
C TRP A 128 6.90 19.97 9.78
N PRO A 129 7.12 20.73 10.87
CA PRO A 129 7.46 20.14 12.17
C PRO A 129 6.39 19.17 12.68
N ILE A 130 5.11 19.51 12.54
CA ILE A 130 3.97 18.68 12.97
C ILE A 130 3.98 17.34 12.22
N PHE A 131 4.15 17.36 10.88
CA PHE A 131 4.26 16.12 10.09
C PHE A 131 5.52 15.31 10.45
N LYS A 132 6.66 15.97 10.70
CA LYS A 132 7.91 15.31 11.10
C LYS A 132 7.76 14.57 12.44
N ILE A 133 7.14 15.21 13.43
CA ILE A 133 6.92 14.61 14.76
C ILE A 133 5.85 13.49 14.67
N ALA A 134 4.78 13.66 13.89
CA ALA A 134 3.77 12.62 13.67
C ALA A 134 4.37 11.36 13.01
N HIS A 135 5.25 11.55 12.02
CA HIS A 135 6.02 10.48 11.39
C HIS A 135 6.95 9.81 12.42
N GLN A 136 7.76 10.59 13.16
CA GLN A 136 8.70 10.08 14.16
C GLN A 136 8.00 9.25 15.25
N LYS A 137 6.87 9.74 15.78
CA LYS A 137 6.05 9.06 16.78
C LYS A 137 5.52 7.71 16.26
N SER A 138 4.98 7.70 15.04
CA SER A 138 4.51 6.47 14.40
C SER A 138 5.67 5.50 14.09
N ARG A 139 6.84 6.02 13.72
CA ARG A 139 8.01 5.21 13.35
C ARG A 139 8.69 4.57 14.56
N TYR A 140 8.73 5.27 15.69
CA TYR A 140 9.21 4.72 16.96
C TYR A 140 8.43 3.46 17.35
N ILE A 141 7.09 3.52 17.38
CA ILE A 141 6.22 2.39 17.69
C ILE A 141 6.37 1.25 16.66
N PHE A 142 6.50 1.59 15.37
CA PHE A 142 6.72 0.61 14.31
C PHE A 142 8.06 -0.14 14.47
N ASP A 143 9.15 0.59 14.72
CA ASP A 143 10.48 0.01 14.88
C ASP A 143 10.58 -0.88 16.14
N LEU A 144 9.93 -0.46 17.25
CA LEU A 144 9.84 -1.27 18.47
C LEU A 144 9.11 -2.61 18.24
N TYR A 145 7.99 -2.63 17.50
CA TYR A 145 7.24 -3.87 17.27
C TYR A 145 7.85 -4.75 16.16
N TYR A 146 8.14 -4.19 14.98
CA TYR A 146 8.54 -4.99 13.81
C TYR A 146 10.05 -5.29 13.75
N ARG A 147 10.91 -4.37 14.21
CA ARG A 147 12.37 -4.54 14.10
C ARG A 147 12.96 -5.11 15.39
N ARG A 148 12.66 -4.49 16.54
CA ARG A 148 13.26 -4.87 17.82
C ARG A 148 12.47 -5.94 18.58
N LYS A 149 11.15 -5.96 18.42
CA LYS A 149 10.20 -6.85 19.12
C LYS A 149 10.24 -6.69 20.65
N GLU A 150 10.52 -5.47 21.12
CA GLU A 150 10.57 -5.12 22.56
C GLU A 150 9.17 -4.96 23.19
N ILE A 151 8.11 -4.80 22.37
CA ILE A 151 6.74 -4.54 22.82
C ILE A 151 5.77 -5.66 22.45
N SER A 152 4.86 -5.98 23.37
CA SER A 152 3.80 -6.97 23.16
C SER A 152 2.79 -6.53 22.09
N LYS A 153 2.06 -7.49 21.52
CA LYS A 153 0.99 -7.22 20.56
C LYS A 153 -0.12 -6.35 21.18
N GLU A 154 -0.47 -6.61 22.43
CA GLU A 154 -1.50 -5.85 23.17
C GLU A 154 -1.09 -4.39 23.37
N LEU A 155 0.16 -4.14 23.76
CA LEU A 155 0.72 -2.80 23.90
C LEU A 155 0.77 -2.06 22.55
N TYR A 156 1.09 -2.75 21.46
CA TYR A 156 1.08 -2.19 20.11
C TYR A 156 -0.33 -1.82 19.63
N GLU A 157 -1.32 -2.71 19.79
CA GLU A 157 -2.73 -2.46 19.42
C GLU A 157 -3.32 -1.32 20.28
N PHE A 158 -3.02 -1.30 21.58
CA PHE A 158 -3.34 -0.18 22.46
C PHE A 158 -2.79 1.17 21.96
N CYS A 159 -1.53 1.20 21.52
CA CYS A 159 -0.92 2.42 20.98
C CYS A 159 -1.61 2.93 19.71
N LEU A 160 -2.12 2.03 18.86
CA LEU A 160 -2.91 2.39 17.69
C LEU A 160 -4.29 2.94 18.08
N ASP A 161 -4.99 2.28 19.00
CA ASP A 161 -6.34 2.68 19.45
C ASP A 161 -6.40 4.01 20.20
N GLN A 162 -5.32 4.37 20.90
CA GLN A 162 -5.16 5.67 21.56
C GLN A 162 -4.63 6.77 20.61
N GLY A 163 -4.29 6.46 19.36
CA GLY A 163 -3.75 7.44 18.40
C GLY A 163 -2.29 7.84 18.66
N TYR A 164 -1.52 7.02 19.37
CA TYR A 164 -0.08 7.23 19.48
C TYR A 164 0.64 6.96 18.14
N ALA A 165 0.15 6.06 17.29
CA ALA A 165 0.66 5.87 15.93
C ALA A 165 -0.45 5.88 14.85
N ASP A 166 -0.08 6.28 13.63
CA ASP A 166 -0.99 6.25 12.47
C ASP A 166 -1.05 4.83 11.85
N CYS A 167 -2.21 4.19 12.01
CA CYS A 167 -2.53 2.87 11.47
C CYS A 167 -2.35 2.79 9.95
N ASN A 168 -2.83 3.81 9.22
CA ASN A 168 -2.82 3.87 7.77
C ASN A 168 -1.38 4.01 7.26
N LEU A 169 -0.58 4.87 7.89
CA LEU A 169 0.82 5.09 7.53
C LEU A 169 1.65 3.82 7.75
N ILE A 170 1.49 3.16 8.89
CA ILE A 170 2.14 1.86 9.17
C ILE A 170 1.71 0.79 8.15
N ALA A 171 0.43 0.75 7.78
CA ALA A 171 -0.07 -0.17 6.75
C ALA A 171 0.57 0.08 5.36
N LYS A 172 1.05 1.30 5.07
CA LYS A 172 1.86 1.56 3.88
C LYS A 172 3.31 1.12 4.05
N TRP A 173 3.95 1.34 5.19
CA TRP A 173 5.34 0.93 5.44
C TRP A 173 5.56 -0.58 5.34
N LYS A 174 4.52 -1.39 5.58
CA LYS A 174 4.53 -2.85 5.34
C LYS A 174 4.58 -3.25 3.87
N LYS A 175 4.31 -2.33 2.92
CA LYS A 175 4.29 -2.62 1.49
C LYS A 175 5.66 -2.28 0.86
N PRO A 176 6.21 -3.15 -0.02
CA PRO A 176 7.48 -2.89 -0.67
C PRO A 176 7.44 -1.56 -1.45
N GLY A 177 8.55 -0.83 -1.43
CA GLY A 177 8.65 0.49 -2.06
C GLY A 177 8.03 1.65 -1.27
N TYR A 178 7.30 1.38 -0.17
CA TYR A 178 6.72 2.39 0.72
C TYR A 178 7.35 2.43 2.12
N GLU A 179 8.33 1.58 2.41
CA GLU A 179 9.03 1.45 3.71
C GLU A 179 9.55 2.77 4.32
N ARG A 180 9.86 3.77 3.48
CA ARG A 180 10.38 5.09 3.88
C ARG A 180 9.40 6.25 3.58
N LEU A 181 8.11 5.95 3.32
CA LEU A 181 7.07 6.95 3.01
C LEU A 181 6.94 7.99 4.14
N CYS A 182 7.00 9.28 3.78
CA CYS A 182 6.96 10.39 4.73
C CYS A 182 5.57 10.62 5.35
N CYS A 183 4.52 10.70 4.54
CA CYS A 183 3.13 10.88 4.99
C CYS A 183 2.15 10.41 3.91
N LEU A 184 0.87 10.26 4.26
CA LEU A 184 -0.16 9.76 3.35
C LEU A 184 -0.45 10.71 2.18
N ARG A 185 -0.45 12.04 2.43
CA ARG A 185 -0.69 13.08 1.40
C ARG A 185 0.22 12.92 0.19
N CYS A 186 1.51 12.68 0.41
CA CYS A 186 2.51 12.60 -0.66
C CYS A 186 2.31 11.43 -1.63
N MET A 187 1.50 10.43 -1.29
CA MET A 187 1.15 9.31 -2.17
C MET A 187 -0.28 9.38 -2.71
N GLN A 188 -1.05 10.41 -2.37
CA GLN A 188 -2.49 10.48 -2.60
C GLN A 188 -2.81 11.36 -3.82
N PRO A 189 -3.32 10.80 -4.94
CA PRO A 189 -3.59 11.55 -6.18
C PRO A 189 -4.44 12.81 -5.98
N ARG A 190 -5.54 12.69 -5.23
CA ARG A 190 -6.51 13.78 -4.94
C ARG A 190 -5.91 15.01 -4.23
N ASP A 191 -4.72 14.91 -3.64
CA ASP A 191 -4.08 16.02 -2.95
C ASP A 191 -3.13 16.82 -3.90
N HIS A 192 -3.08 16.46 -5.19
CA HIS A 192 -2.24 17.06 -6.23
C HIS A 192 -3.07 17.45 -7.47
N ASN A 193 -2.78 18.61 -8.07
CA ASN A 193 -3.55 19.16 -9.20
C ASN A 193 -3.67 18.21 -10.41
N PHE A 194 -2.60 17.48 -10.72
CA PHE A 194 -2.54 16.56 -11.87
C PHE A 194 -2.87 15.11 -11.52
N GLN A 195 -3.39 14.83 -10.32
CA GLN A 195 -3.71 13.48 -9.84
C GLN A 195 -2.51 12.51 -9.83
N THR A 196 -1.31 13.06 -9.64
CA THR A 196 -0.03 12.33 -9.55
C THR A 196 0.43 12.17 -8.10
N THR A 197 1.59 11.54 -7.89
CA THR A 197 2.27 11.50 -6.58
C THR A 197 3.21 12.68 -6.41
N CYS A 198 3.54 13.04 -5.16
CA CYS A 198 4.46 14.14 -4.87
C CYS A 198 5.88 13.88 -5.41
N VAL A 199 6.61 14.94 -5.77
CA VAL A 199 8.02 14.89 -6.21
C VAL A 199 8.96 14.17 -5.23
N CYS A 200 8.61 14.12 -3.94
CA CYS A 200 9.37 13.37 -2.95
C CYS A 200 9.26 11.84 -3.08
N ARG A 201 8.32 11.31 -3.87
CA ARG A 201 8.22 9.88 -4.21
C ARG A 201 9.07 9.47 -5.42
N VAL A 202 9.56 10.43 -6.20
CA VAL A 202 10.50 10.17 -7.30
C VAL A 202 11.87 9.78 -6.70
N PRO A 203 12.60 8.81 -7.26
CA PRO A 203 13.99 8.51 -6.87
C PRO A 203 14.99 9.64 -7.20
N LYS A 204 16.08 9.77 -6.43
CA LYS A 204 17.15 10.78 -6.59
C LYS A 204 17.82 10.71 -7.97
N ASN A 205 18.04 9.51 -8.49
CA ASN A 205 18.68 9.29 -9.79
C ASN A 205 17.80 9.69 -10.99
N LEU A 206 16.49 9.91 -10.77
CA LEU A 206 15.53 10.34 -11.79
C LEU A 206 15.11 11.81 -11.62
N ARG A 207 15.73 12.55 -10.70
CA ARG A 207 15.48 13.99 -10.49
C ARG A 207 16.57 14.84 -11.14
N GLU A 208 16.15 15.91 -11.78
CA GLU A 208 17.04 16.98 -12.26
C GLU A 208 17.65 17.76 -11.09
N GLU A 209 16.81 18.12 -10.09
CA GLU A 209 17.26 18.82 -8.89
C GLU A 209 17.60 17.85 -7.74
N LYS A 210 18.80 18.02 -7.16
CA LYS A 210 19.34 17.14 -6.11
C LYS A 210 18.76 17.42 -4.71
N VAL A 211 18.32 18.64 -4.44
CA VAL A 211 17.76 19.06 -3.15
C VAL A 211 16.32 19.50 -3.38
N ILE A 212 15.38 18.65 -2.99
CA ILE A 212 13.95 18.96 -3.05
C ILE A 212 13.38 19.17 -1.64
N GLU A 213 12.34 19.99 -1.53
CA GLU A 213 11.57 20.15 -0.30
C GLU A 213 10.08 19.94 -0.58
N CYS A 214 9.51 18.89 -0.01
CA CYS A 214 8.10 18.58 -0.21
C CYS A 214 7.18 19.66 0.39
N VAL A 215 6.34 20.29 -0.43
CA VAL A 215 5.37 21.32 0.01
C VAL A 215 4.48 20.83 1.17
N HIS A 216 4.09 19.55 1.19
CA HIS A 216 3.18 19.03 2.23
C HIS A 216 3.84 18.76 3.57
N CYS A 217 5.11 18.34 3.63
CA CYS A 217 5.73 17.84 4.86
C CYS A 217 7.26 18.06 4.98
N GLY A 218 7.88 18.86 4.12
CA GLY A 218 9.30 19.22 4.18
C GLY A 218 10.30 18.08 3.95
N CYS A 219 9.86 16.90 3.50
CA CYS A 219 10.78 15.78 3.28
C CYS A 219 11.61 15.97 1.99
N ARG A 220 12.85 15.46 2.02
CA ARG A 220 13.85 15.59 0.95
C ARG A 220 14.01 14.32 0.11
N GLY A 221 12.90 13.64 -0.13
CA GLY A 221 12.84 12.29 -0.71
C GLY A 221 12.31 11.25 0.28
N CYS A 222 11.45 10.36 -0.21
CA CYS A 222 10.81 9.27 0.54
C CYS A 222 10.55 8.03 -0.35
N ALA A 223 11.26 7.93 -1.49
CA ALA A 223 11.40 6.68 -2.21
C ALA A 223 12.24 5.70 -1.36
N SER A 224 11.93 4.40 -1.41
CA SER A 224 12.63 3.45 -0.51
C SER A 224 14.04 3.08 -0.99
N GLY A 225 14.38 3.36 -2.25
CA GLY A 225 15.71 3.15 -2.85
C GLY A 225 16.63 4.39 -2.88
N ASP A 226 16.31 5.45 -2.11
CA ASP A 226 17.06 6.71 -2.02
C ASP A 226 18.06 6.79 -0.85
#